data_AF-A0AA90QRF2-F1
#
_entry.id   AF-A0AA90QRF2-F1
#
_cell.length_a   1.000
_cell.length_b   1.000
_cell.length_c   1.000
_cell.angle_alpha   90.00
_cell.angle_beta   90.00
_cell.angle_gamma   90.00
#
_symmetry.space_group_name_H-M   'P 1'
#
loop_
_entity.id
_entity.type
_entity.pdbx_description
1 polymer ?
#
loop_
_entity_poly.entity_id
_entity_poly.type
_entity_poly.pdbx_seq_one_letter_code
_entity_poly.pdbx_strand_id
1 'polypeptide(L)'
;MGDSMAICVYKYFLKIVEDREIKRIIEYSLQLSESHITKISEFLKSANFQVPIGFTENDVNLDAPRLFTDSFLLFYSKIMTIHGLNAYSLAFTNSERNDIQNYFLNVK
;
A
#
# COMPACT_ATOMS: atom_id res chain seq x y z
N MET A 1 5.14 -6.49 3.59
CA MET A 1 5.02 -5.64 4.79
C MET A 1 4.51 -4.24 4.44
N GLY A 2 5.07 -3.55 3.43
CA GLY A 2 4.62 -2.21 3.01
C GLY A 2 3.12 -2.09 2.75
N ASP A 3 2.60 -2.85 1.77
CA ASP A 3 1.17 -2.76 1.42
C ASP A 3 0.23 -3.21 2.56
N SER A 4 0.58 -4.25 3.32
CA SER A 4 -0.24 -4.69 4.46
C SER A 4 -0.37 -3.62 5.54
N MET A 5 0.70 -2.85 5.77
CA MET A 5 0.66 -1.70 6.68
C MET A 5 -0.14 -0.55 6.06
N ALA A 6 0.05 -0.28 4.77
CA ALA A 6 -0.68 0.77 4.06
C ALA A 6 -2.20 0.52 4.10
N ILE A 7 -2.65 -0.72 3.94
CA ILE A 7 -4.07 -1.11 4.10
C ILE A 7 -4.59 -0.70 5.47
N CYS A 8 -3.87 -1.04 6.54
CA CYS A 8 -4.25 -0.68 7.90
C CYS A 8 -4.37 0.85 8.08
N VAL A 9 -3.36 1.59 7.62
CA VAL A 9 -3.33 3.06 7.69
C VAL A 9 -4.48 3.68 6.89
N TYR A 10 -4.69 3.24 5.65
CA TYR A 10 -5.71 3.80 4.78
C TYR A 10 -7.13 3.44 5.23
N LYS A 11 -7.35 2.25 5.82
CA LYS A 11 -8.63 1.93 6.48
C LYS A 11 -8.95 2.90 7.61
N TYR A 12 -7.96 3.24 8.43
CA TYR A 12 -8.15 4.26 9.48
C TYR A 12 -8.35 5.66 8.87
N PHE A 13 -7.57 6.05 7.87
CA PHE A 13 -7.72 7.35 7.20
C PHE A 13 -9.11 7.51 6.57
N LEU A 14 -9.67 6.47 5.97
CA LEU A 14 -11.05 6.48 5.42
C LEU A 14 -12.13 6.69 6.48
N LYS A 15 -11.89 6.29 7.73
CA LYS A 15 -12.81 6.53 8.85
C LYS A 15 -12.85 8.01 9.24
N ILE A 16 -11.73 8.73 9.10
CA ILE A 16 -11.56 10.07 9.66
C ILE A 16 -11.49 11.21 8.64
N VAL A 17 -11.31 10.89 7.35
CA VAL A 17 -11.25 11.90 6.27
C VAL A 17 -12.63 12.51 6.02
N GLU A 18 -12.69 13.83 5.90
CA GLU A 18 -13.91 14.58 5.62
C GLU A 18 -13.92 15.18 4.21
N ASP A 19 -12.76 15.64 3.74
CA ASP A 19 -12.57 16.17 2.40
C ASP A 19 -12.80 15.08 1.34
N ARG A 20 -13.71 15.37 0.40
CA ARG A 20 -14.15 14.40 -0.61
C ARG A 20 -13.09 14.09 -1.64
N GLU A 21 -12.22 15.04 -1.98
CA GLU A 21 -11.16 14.82 -2.97
C GLU A 21 -10.04 13.99 -2.35
N ILE A 22 -9.64 14.30 -1.12
CA ILE A 22 -8.65 13.53 -0.36
C ILE A 22 -9.18 12.11 -0.10
N LYS A 23 -10.46 11.96 0.21
CA LYS A 23 -11.09 10.64 0.35
C LYS A 23 -10.91 9.77 -0.89
N ARG A 24 -11.13 10.30 -2.09
CA ARG A 24 -10.96 9.54 -3.35
C ARG A 24 -9.51 9.09 -3.55
N ILE A 25 -8.54 9.91 -3.15
CA ILE A 25 -7.12 9.54 -3.17
C ILE A 25 -6.86 8.37 -2.23
N ILE A 26 -7.37 8.45 -0.99
CA ILE A 26 -7.19 7.38 0.01
C ILE A 26 -7.87 6.07 -0.45
N GLU A 27 -9.09 6.15 -0.99
CA GLU A 27 -9.82 4.98 -1.53
C GLU A 27 -9.01 4.31 -2.64
N TYR A 28 -8.47 5.10 -3.57
CA TYR A 28 -7.60 4.59 -4.63
C TYR A 28 -6.34 3.94 -4.06
N SER A 29 -5.63 4.61 -3.13
CA SER A 29 -4.42 4.06 -2.51
C SER A 29 -4.67 2.76 -1.74
N LEU A 30 -5.82 2.62 -1.09
CA LEU A 30 -6.23 1.38 -0.44
C LEU A 30 -6.41 0.26 -1.46
N GLN A 31 -7.18 0.51 -2.53
CA GLN A 31 -7.42 -0.47 -3.59
C GLN A 31 -6.12 -0.94 -4.26
N LEU A 32 -5.16 -0.03 -4.46
CA LEU A 32 -3.84 -0.39 -4.98
C LEU A 32 -3.08 -1.31 -4.03
N SER A 33 -3.06 -0.97 -2.74
CA SER A 33 -2.34 -1.78 -1.74
C SER A 33 -2.93 -3.21 -1.67
N GLU A 34 -4.26 -3.35 -1.76
CA GLU A 34 -4.94 -4.65 -1.80
C GLU A 34 -4.62 -5.44 -3.08
N SER A 35 -4.58 -4.77 -4.24
CA SER A 35 -4.22 -5.41 -5.52
C SER A 35 -2.77 -5.89 -5.52
N HIS A 36 -1.84 -5.10 -4.95
CA HIS A 36 -0.43 -5.46 -4.83
C HIS A 36 -0.24 -6.70 -3.95
N ILE A 37 -0.92 -6.79 -2.79
CA ILE A 37 -0.85 -7.99 -1.94
C ILE A 37 -1.28 -9.24 -2.72
N THR A 38 -2.36 -9.13 -3.49
CA THR A 38 -2.85 -10.23 -4.31
C THR A 38 -1.76 -10.67 -5.28
N LYS A 39 -1.17 -9.73 -6.03
CA LYS A 39 -0.17 -10.05 -7.05
C LYS A 39 1.14 -10.58 -6.48
N ILE A 40 1.65 -9.98 -5.41
CA ILE A 40 2.88 -10.42 -4.74
C ILE A 40 2.68 -11.81 -4.14
N SER A 41 1.50 -12.11 -3.59
CA SER A 41 1.19 -13.44 -3.07
C SER A 41 1.20 -14.51 -4.16
N GLU A 42 0.72 -14.20 -5.37
CA GLU A 42 0.83 -15.10 -6.53
C GLU A 42 2.30 -15.36 -6.91
N PHE A 43 3.15 -14.33 -6.91
CA PHE A 43 4.57 -14.50 -7.21
C PHE A 43 5.28 -15.40 -6.19
N LEU A 44 5.02 -15.21 -4.90
CA LEU A 44 5.60 -16.06 -3.85
C LEU A 44 5.13 -17.51 -3.97
N LYS A 45 3.81 -17.72 -4.13
CA LYS A 45 3.24 -19.06 -4.28
C LYS A 45 3.75 -19.78 -5.52
N SER A 46 3.85 -19.09 -6.66
CA SER A 46 4.35 -19.69 -7.91
C SER A 46 5.84 -20.06 -7.83
N ALA A 47 6.61 -19.37 -7.01
CA ALA A 47 7.99 -19.71 -6.70
C ALA A 47 8.12 -20.69 -5.51
N ASN A 48 7.02 -21.30 -5.05
CA ASN A 48 6.95 -22.24 -3.94
C ASN A 48 7.47 -21.68 -2.60
N PHE A 49 7.29 -20.36 -2.39
CA PHE A 49 7.55 -19.69 -1.12
C PHE A 49 6.26 -19.48 -0.32
N GLN A 50 6.39 -19.51 1.00
CA GLN A 50 5.29 -19.15 1.90
C GLN A 50 5.04 -17.65 1.86
N VAL A 51 3.77 -17.25 1.85
CA VAL A 51 3.37 -15.84 2.00
C VAL A 51 3.58 -15.43 3.47
N PRO A 52 4.38 -14.38 3.74
CA PRO A 52 4.61 -13.92 5.10
C PRO A 52 3.34 -13.30 5.70
N ILE A 53 3.19 -13.40 7.02
CA ILE A 53 2.14 -12.71 7.76
C ILE A 53 2.52 -11.23 7.83
N GLY A 54 1.70 -10.37 7.21
CA GLY A 54 1.82 -8.92 7.30
C GLY A 54 1.03 -8.32 8.46
N PHE A 55 0.86 -7.01 8.42
CA PHE A 55 -0.09 -6.31 9.30
C PHE A 55 -1.53 -6.78 9.00
N THR A 56 -2.34 -6.85 10.04
CA THR A 56 -3.70 -7.38 10.06
C THR A 56 -4.66 -6.38 10.68
N GLU A 57 -5.95 -6.69 10.70
CA GLU A 57 -6.95 -5.87 11.40
C GLU A 57 -6.67 -5.72 12.91
N ASN A 58 -5.89 -6.63 13.51
CA ASN A 58 -5.49 -6.52 14.92
C ASN A 58 -4.41 -5.45 15.15
N ASP A 59 -3.76 -4.98 14.08
CA ASP A 59 -2.67 -4.01 14.13
C ASP A 59 -3.16 -2.58 13.87
N VAL A 60 -4.48 -2.37 13.81
CA VAL A 60 -5.11 -1.06 13.65
C VAL A 60 -6.32 -0.93 14.57
N ASN A 61 -6.43 0.21 15.24
CA ASN A 61 -7.62 0.57 16.00
C ASN A 61 -8.50 1.52 15.16
N LEU A 62 -9.54 0.98 14.51
CA LEU A 62 -10.47 1.77 13.70
C LEU A 62 -11.49 2.58 14.52
N ASP A 63 -11.60 2.29 15.82
CA ASP A 63 -12.47 3.02 16.76
C ASP A 63 -11.74 4.18 17.46
N ALA A 64 -10.47 4.41 17.12
CA ALA A 64 -9.72 5.54 17.64
C ALA A 64 -10.36 6.88 17.22
N PRO A 65 -10.33 7.91 18.10
CA PRO A 65 -10.80 9.25 17.73
C PRO A 65 -9.91 9.83 16.63
N ARG A 66 -10.38 10.86 15.93
CA ARG A 66 -9.61 11.51 14.86
C ARG A 66 -8.27 12.06 15.39
N LEU A 67 -7.19 11.39 15.01
CA LEU A 67 -5.81 11.74 15.40
C LEU A 67 -5.14 12.74 14.45
N PHE A 68 -5.61 12.84 13.19
CA PHE A 68 -4.94 13.59 12.13
C PHE A 68 -5.90 14.47 11.33
N THR A 69 -5.36 15.55 10.77
CA THR A 69 -6.07 16.45 9.86
C THR A 69 -6.03 15.94 8.42
N ASP A 70 -6.97 16.34 7.57
CA ASP A 70 -7.01 15.90 6.17
C ASP A 70 -5.76 16.32 5.39
N SER A 71 -5.21 17.52 5.68
CA SER A 71 -3.94 17.96 5.11
C SER A 71 -2.79 17.02 5.47
N PHE A 72 -2.77 16.47 6.68
CA PHE A 72 -1.80 15.46 7.07
C PHE A 72 -2.03 14.14 6.33
N LEU A 73 -3.29 13.68 6.19
CA LEU A 73 -3.59 12.44 5.45
C LEU A 73 -3.06 12.51 4.01
N LEU A 74 -3.29 13.65 3.35
CA LEU A 74 -2.80 13.91 1.99
C LEU A 74 -1.28 13.99 1.94
N PHE A 75 -0.66 14.71 2.89
CA PHE A 75 0.79 14.83 2.97
C PHE A 75 1.46 13.46 3.20
N TYR A 76 0.96 12.68 4.15
CA TYR A 76 1.40 11.32 4.42
C TYR A 76 1.32 10.47 3.15
N SER A 77 0.18 10.50 2.47
CA SER A 77 -0.02 9.74 1.23
C SER A 77 1.00 10.13 0.15
N LYS A 78 1.25 11.43 -0.03
CA LYS A 78 2.28 11.93 -0.96
C LYS A 78 3.67 11.41 -0.60
N ILE A 79 4.06 11.48 0.66
CA ILE A 79 5.37 11.01 1.11
C ILE A 79 5.51 9.50 0.93
N MET A 80 4.49 8.72 1.27
CA MET A 80 4.50 7.27 1.08
C MET A 80 4.54 6.88 -0.40
N THR A 81 3.87 7.61 -1.28
CA THR A 81 4.00 7.43 -2.74
C THR A 81 5.43 7.64 -3.22
N ILE A 82 6.13 8.68 -2.73
CA ILE A 82 7.54 8.92 -3.09
C ILE A 82 8.42 7.75 -2.62
N HIS A 83 8.20 7.24 -1.41
CA HIS A 83 8.93 6.06 -0.91
C HIS A 83 8.63 4.81 -1.75
N GLY A 84 7.37 4.61 -2.13
CA GLY A 84 6.94 3.51 -3.01
C GLY A 84 7.62 3.57 -4.37
N LEU A 85 7.66 4.76 -5.01
CA LEU A 85 8.36 4.96 -6.29
C LEU A 85 9.85 4.62 -6.20
N ASN A 86 10.53 5.05 -5.14
CA ASN A 86 11.94 4.71 -4.91
C ASN A 86 12.13 3.19 -4.75
N ALA A 87 11.26 2.55 -3.97
CA ALA A 87 11.31 1.11 -3.77
C ALA A 87 11.06 0.33 -5.08
N TYR A 88 10.11 0.77 -5.91
CA TYR A 88 9.84 0.15 -7.22
C TYR A 88 10.99 0.33 -8.20
N SER A 89 11.62 1.49 -8.22
CA SER A 89 12.82 1.73 -9.03
C SER A 89 13.97 0.78 -8.64
N LEU A 90 14.22 0.63 -7.34
CA LEU A 90 15.20 -0.34 -6.84
C LEU A 90 14.81 -1.78 -7.18
N ALA A 91 13.55 -2.16 -6.96
CA ALA A 91 13.08 -3.51 -7.27
C ALA A 91 13.19 -3.84 -8.76
N PHE A 92 12.81 -2.92 -9.64
CA PHE A 92 12.96 -3.07 -11.09
C PHE A 92 14.42 -3.27 -11.50
N THR A 93 15.32 -2.39 -11.03
CA THR A 93 16.74 -2.42 -11.40
C THR A 93 17.52 -3.61 -10.85
N ASN A 94 17.08 -4.19 -9.73
CA ASN A 94 17.74 -5.35 -9.10
C ASN A 94 17.06 -6.70 -9.43
N SER A 95 15.96 -6.69 -10.18
CA SER A 95 15.29 -7.94 -10.58
C SER A 95 15.91 -8.45 -11.88
N GLU A 96 16.21 -9.75 -11.94
CA GLU A 96 16.66 -10.41 -13.19
C GLU A 96 15.50 -11.05 -13.98
N ARG A 97 14.36 -11.24 -13.31
CA ARG A 97 13.17 -11.88 -13.86
C ARG A 97 12.29 -10.88 -14.62
N ASN A 98 12.05 -11.13 -15.91
CA ASN A 98 11.24 -10.26 -16.76
C ASN A 98 9.81 -10.05 -16.26
N ASP A 99 9.16 -11.07 -15.69
CA ASP A 99 7.80 -10.95 -15.15
C ASP A 99 7.75 -10.03 -13.93
N ILE A 100 8.79 -10.07 -13.09
CA ILE A 100 8.94 -9.19 -11.92
C ILE A 100 9.28 -7.76 -12.36
N GLN A 101 10.22 -7.59 -13.30
CA GLN A 101 10.52 -6.28 -13.88
C GLN A 101 9.28 -5.62 -14.50
N ASN A 102 8.53 -6.38 -15.32
CA ASN A 102 7.31 -5.89 -15.94
C ASN A 102 6.24 -5.49 -14.91
N TYR A 103 6.14 -6.24 -13.81
CA TYR A 103 5.27 -5.85 -12.70
C TYR A 103 5.70 -4.51 -12.12
N PHE A 104 6.96 -4.35 -11.70
CA PHE A 104 7.44 -3.12 -11.08
C PHE A 104 7.48 -1.90 -12.01
N LEU A 105 7.59 -2.12 -13.33
CA LEU A 105 7.51 -1.06 -14.34
C LEU A 105 6.06 -0.57 -14.58
N ASN A 106 5.08 -1.48 -14.46
CA ASN A 106 3.67 -1.21 -14.77
C ASN A 106 2.77 -1.19 -13.54
N VAL A 107 3.33 -1.03 -12.34
CA VAL A 107 2.54 -0.92 -11.10
C VAL A 107 1.55 0.24 -11.27
N LYS A 108 0.26 -0.08 -11.12
CA LYS A 108 -0.84 0.88 -11.28
C LYS A 108 -1.95 0.60 -10.30
#